data_AF-A0A150L779-F1
#
_entry.id   AF-A0A150L779-F1
#
_cell.length_a   1.000
_cell.length_b   1.000
_cell.length_c   1.000
_cell.angle_alpha   90.00
_cell.angle_beta   90.00
_cell.angle_gamma   90.00
#
_symmetry.space_group_name_H-M   'P 1'
#
loop_
_entity.id
_entity.type
_entity.pdbx_description
1 polymer ?
#
loop_
_entity_poly.entity_id
_entity_poly.type
_entity_poly.pdbx_seq_one_letter_code
_entity_poly.pdbx_strand_id
1 'polypeptide(L)'
;MEDESTLLLKNWVAKFNNQQVAASKVHLIEKQFKHGRWIAAAKTTSIKKKKYINYFVFDNDGQAPSLFWHKKKLTKKNVNNWLTIYYEKSMNLADLKLNTLEKIKVNNKMVIILTHDYPQTFSPSLLIENNVKKKGFEEQIIKNAINNHFIFPKEEEWMKDIIASIVIDKAIGTKKAKFMYSELRSKLSKEQFISFSNSIFNMDQRKLTSNKLDQLIIKATGLGTRFFSENKHYSAPNKSFVLFDQRRIFVRGKEIKKLHVHRSNGKNFLPFNDIAKSLGYKVELENRNQSVRLINKNNHFTFYFGEKIFDYNGEKYGLLSNPFIQVNGEYYIDMKWLQQLFHVKVDENEKQISIR
;
A
#
# COMPACT_ATOMS: atom_id res chain seq x y z
N MET A 1 -15.49 -47.87 7.13
CA MET A 1 -15.13 -46.45 6.89
C MET A 1 -13.64 -46.37 7.07
N GLU A 2 -12.92 -46.05 5.99
CA GLU A 2 -11.48 -45.81 6.06
C GLU A 2 -11.16 -44.84 7.19
N ASP A 3 -10.03 -45.11 7.84
CA ASP A 3 -9.55 -44.44 9.04
C ASP A 3 -9.16 -42.99 8.70
N GLU A 4 -10.16 -42.11 8.50
CA GLU A 4 -9.94 -40.69 8.19
C GLU A 4 -9.00 -40.12 9.25
N SER A 5 -7.80 -39.72 8.81
CA SER A 5 -6.78 -39.13 9.68
C SER A 5 -7.09 -37.66 9.98
N THR A 6 -7.97 -37.05 9.18
CA THR A 6 -8.30 -35.62 9.16
C THR A 6 -9.73 -35.39 8.67
N LEU A 7 -10.39 -34.34 9.17
CA LEU A 7 -11.73 -33.90 8.73
C LEU A 7 -11.83 -32.37 8.79
N LEU A 8 -12.42 -31.75 7.77
CA LEU A 8 -12.58 -30.29 7.71
C LEU A 8 -14.05 -29.90 7.47
N LEU A 9 -14.65 -29.29 8.49
CA LEU A 9 -15.99 -28.73 8.42
C LEU A 9 -15.92 -27.25 8.04
N LYS A 10 -16.37 -26.92 6.82
CA LYS A 10 -16.53 -25.56 6.31
C LYS A 10 -18.02 -25.25 6.16
N ASN A 11 -18.42 -24.01 6.48
CA ASN A 11 -19.80 -23.54 6.28
C ASN A 11 -20.86 -24.51 6.85
N TRP A 12 -20.55 -25.17 7.95
CA TRP A 12 -21.34 -26.27 8.53
C TRP A 12 -22.49 -25.75 9.42
N VAL A 13 -22.66 -24.43 9.49
CA VAL A 13 -23.76 -23.76 10.17
C VAL A 13 -24.58 -22.93 9.19
N ALA A 14 -25.86 -22.70 9.52
CA ALA A 14 -26.70 -21.78 8.78
C ALA A 14 -26.09 -20.36 8.73
N LYS A 15 -26.27 -19.69 7.58
CA LYS A 15 -25.86 -18.30 7.38
C LYS A 15 -27.12 -17.44 7.26
N PHE A 16 -27.08 -16.26 7.86
CA PHE A 16 -28.12 -15.26 7.69
C PHE A 16 -27.82 -14.44 6.44
N ASN A 17 -28.79 -14.32 5.54
CA ASN A 17 -28.68 -13.43 4.40
C ASN A 17 -28.79 -11.97 4.89
N ASN A 18 -27.93 -11.10 4.38
CA ASN A 18 -27.94 -9.64 4.66
C ASN A 18 -27.75 -9.21 6.12
N GLN A 19 -27.28 -10.09 7.02
CA GLN A 19 -26.91 -9.73 8.38
C GLN A 19 -25.52 -10.26 8.74
N GLN A 20 -24.78 -9.50 9.55
CA GLN A 20 -23.51 -9.95 10.10
C GLN A 20 -23.73 -10.56 11.48
N VAL A 21 -23.28 -11.80 11.66
CA VAL A 21 -23.23 -12.43 12.98
C VAL A 21 -22.19 -11.71 13.82
N ALA A 22 -22.59 -11.14 14.95
CA ALA A 22 -21.67 -10.41 15.84
C ALA A 22 -20.70 -11.35 16.58
N ALA A 23 -21.21 -12.47 17.08
CA ALA A 23 -20.43 -13.48 17.79
C ALA A 23 -21.09 -14.86 17.67
N SER A 24 -20.29 -15.91 17.83
CA SER A 24 -20.74 -17.29 17.84
C SER A 24 -20.05 -18.11 18.92
N LYS A 25 -20.80 -19.05 19.48
CA LYS A 25 -20.31 -20.01 20.47
C LYS A 25 -20.68 -21.41 20.03
N VAL A 26 -19.66 -22.22 19.77
CA VAL A 26 -19.82 -23.59 19.28
C VAL A 26 -19.56 -24.56 20.42
N HIS A 27 -20.56 -25.38 20.72
CA HIS A 27 -20.46 -26.50 21.63
C HIS A 27 -20.44 -27.81 20.82
N LEU A 28 -19.35 -28.57 20.91
CA LEU A 28 -19.15 -29.79 20.13
C LEU A 28 -18.96 -30.99 21.04
N ILE A 29 -19.78 -32.02 20.84
CA ILE A 29 -19.67 -33.31 21.52
C ILE A 29 -19.18 -34.34 20.50
N GLU A 30 -17.98 -34.85 20.71
CA GLU A 30 -17.33 -35.84 19.86
C GLU A 30 -17.40 -37.23 20.50
N LYS A 31 -18.02 -38.18 19.78
CA LYS A 31 -18.19 -39.58 20.21
C LYS A 31 -17.27 -40.54 19.47
N GLN A 32 -17.06 -40.31 18.18
CA GLN A 32 -16.41 -41.25 17.25
C GLN A 32 -14.90 -40.97 17.18
N PHE A 33 -14.53 -39.70 17.06
CA PHE A 33 -13.15 -39.27 16.80
C PHE A 33 -12.35 -38.95 18.07
N LYS A 34 -12.35 -39.86 19.05
CA LYS A 34 -11.86 -39.61 20.43
C LYS A 34 -10.36 -39.35 20.57
N HIS A 35 -9.55 -39.88 19.66
CA HIS A 35 -8.09 -39.82 19.78
C HIS A 35 -7.49 -38.58 19.12
N GLY A 36 -8.29 -37.82 18.37
CA GLY A 36 -7.86 -36.59 17.73
C GLY A 36 -8.23 -35.32 18.51
N ARG A 37 -8.10 -34.18 17.82
CA ARG A 37 -8.41 -32.87 18.35
C ARG A 37 -9.05 -31.99 17.29
N TRP A 38 -10.10 -31.29 17.69
CA TRP A 38 -10.69 -30.21 16.92
C TRP A 38 -9.91 -28.90 17.12
N ILE A 39 -9.63 -28.22 16.01
CA ILE A 39 -8.88 -26.98 15.88
C ILE A 39 -9.76 -25.98 15.13
N ALA A 40 -9.80 -24.74 15.59
CA ALA A 40 -10.59 -23.68 15.01
C ALA A 40 -9.89 -22.33 15.17
N ALA A 41 -10.13 -21.41 14.24
CA ALA A 41 -9.69 -20.02 14.33
C ALA A 41 -10.57 -19.22 15.31
N ALA A 42 -10.61 -19.65 16.56
CA ALA A 42 -11.47 -19.14 17.62
C ALA A 42 -10.82 -19.34 19.00
N LYS A 43 -11.33 -18.65 20.02
CA LYS A 43 -10.90 -18.87 21.40
C LYS A 43 -11.45 -20.21 21.88
N THR A 44 -10.59 -21.19 22.13
CA THR A 44 -11.00 -22.43 22.80
C THR A 44 -11.18 -22.14 24.29
N THR A 45 -12.40 -22.21 24.80
CA THR A 45 -12.73 -21.91 26.20
C THR A 45 -12.93 -23.15 27.07
N SER A 46 -13.22 -24.31 26.46
CA SER A 46 -13.26 -25.57 27.19
C SER A 46 -12.86 -26.76 26.34
N ILE A 47 -12.09 -27.68 26.94
CA ILE A 47 -11.85 -29.03 26.41
C ILE A 47 -12.00 -29.99 27.58
N LYS A 48 -13.02 -30.87 27.53
CA LYS A 48 -13.22 -31.92 28.54
C LYS A 48 -13.20 -33.27 27.87
N LYS A 49 -12.22 -34.10 28.22
CA LYS A 49 -12.17 -35.51 27.79
C LYS A 49 -12.87 -36.37 28.84
N LYS A 50 -13.84 -37.17 28.42
CA LYS A 50 -14.57 -38.12 29.28
C LYS A 50 -14.47 -39.53 28.69
N LYS A 51 -14.85 -40.54 29.48
CA LYS A 51 -14.82 -41.97 29.08
C LYS A 51 -15.50 -42.21 27.72
N TYR A 52 -16.68 -41.60 27.52
CA TYR A 52 -17.51 -41.85 26.34
C TYR A 52 -17.52 -40.73 25.30
N ILE A 53 -17.10 -39.51 25.67
CA ILE A 53 -17.19 -38.33 24.80
C ILE A 53 -16.01 -37.38 25.04
N ASN A 54 -15.64 -36.62 24.01
CA ASN A 54 -14.86 -35.41 24.17
C ASN A 54 -15.77 -34.20 23.94
N TYR A 55 -15.59 -33.16 24.74
CA TYR A 55 -16.37 -31.93 24.65
C TYR A 55 -15.45 -30.75 24.36
N PHE A 56 -15.81 -29.96 23.36
CA PHE A 56 -15.07 -28.77 22.94
C PHE A 56 -15.99 -27.56 22.91
N VAL A 57 -15.48 -26.41 23.36
CA VAL A 57 -16.18 -25.13 23.27
C VAL A 57 -15.27 -24.10 22.61
N PHE A 58 -15.80 -23.44 21.57
CA PHE A 58 -15.12 -22.40 20.82
C PHE A 58 -15.96 -21.12 20.81
N ASP A 59 -15.38 -20.02 21.28
CA ASP A 59 -15.97 -18.69 21.23
C ASP A 59 -15.28 -17.89 20.11
N ASN A 60 -16.07 -17.31 19.21
CA ASN A 60 -15.57 -16.53 18.08
C ASN A 60 -16.33 -15.20 17.92
N ASP A 61 -15.58 -14.14 17.63
CA ASP A 61 -16.15 -12.86 17.21
C ASP A 61 -16.48 -12.98 15.72
N GLY A 62 -17.77 -13.02 15.39
CA GLY A 62 -18.27 -13.31 14.05
C GLY A 62 -18.99 -14.66 13.91
N GLN A 63 -19.18 -15.06 12.65
CA GLN A 63 -19.74 -16.36 12.23
C GLN A 63 -18.97 -17.54 12.84
N ALA A 64 -19.64 -18.69 13.01
CA ALA A 64 -18.98 -19.91 13.48
C ALA A 64 -17.75 -20.25 12.61
N PRO A 65 -16.60 -20.54 13.23
CA PRO A 65 -15.37 -20.81 12.51
C PRO A 65 -15.42 -22.16 11.79
N SER A 66 -14.58 -22.32 10.77
CA SER A 66 -14.26 -23.65 10.25
C SER A 66 -13.64 -24.50 11.35
N LEU A 67 -14.03 -25.78 11.40
CA LEU A 67 -13.50 -26.74 12.37
C LEU A 67 -12.65 -27.77 11.63
N PHE A 68 -11.41 -27.93 12.07
CA PHE A 68 -10.51 -28.94 11.54
C PHE A 68 -10.21 -29.98 12.60
N TRP A 69 -10.53 -31.23 12.34
CA TRP A 69 -10.16 -32.34 13.17
C TRP A 69 -8.90 -33.00 12.63
N HIS A 70 -8.01 -33.38 13.56
CA HIS A 70 -6.78 -34.07 13.24
C HIS A 70 -6.54 -35.22 14.23
N LYS A 71 -6.26 -36.43 13.73
CA LYS A 71 -6.02 -37.63 14.55
C LYS A 71 -4.72 -37.52 15.35
N LYS A 72 -3.62 -37.11 14.70
CA LYS A 72 -2.31 -36.98 15.37
C LYS A 72 -2.25 -35.72 16.21
N LYS A 73 -1.49 -35.78 17.31
CA LYS A 73 -1.25 -34.63 18.19
C LYS A 73 -0.35 -33.61 17.49
N LEU A 74 -0.92 -32.46 17.13
CA LEU A 74 -0.16 -31.30 16.65
C LEU A 74 0.40 -30.47 17.81
N THR A 75 1.59 -29.90 17.60
CA THR A 75 2.20 -28.93 18.52
C THR A 75 1.57 -27.57 18.28
N LYS A 76 1.24 -26.85 19.36
CA LYS A 76 0.63 -25.51 19.30
C LYS A 76 1.68 -24.44 19.62
N LYS A 77 1.79 -23.41 18.77
CA LYS A 77 2.58 -22.21 19.01
C LYS A 77 1.68 -20.98 18.85
N ASN A 78 1.54 -20.19 19.92
CA ASN A 78 0.93 -18.87 19.82
C ASN A 78 2.00 -17.92 19.27
N VAL A 79 1.74 -17.26 18.13
CA VAL A 79 2.69 -16.32 17.54
C VAL A 79 2.44 -14.93 18.11
N ASN A 80 1.18 -14.51 18.13
CA ASN A 80 0.72 -13.25 18.72
C ASN A 80 -0.77 -13.39 19.10
N ASN A 81 -1.42 -12.28 19.46
CA ASN A 81 -2.81 -12.28 19.91
C ASN A 81 -3.83 -12.75 18.86
N TRP A 82 -3.51 -12.64 17.58
CA TRP A 82 -4.40 -12.99 16.48
C TRP A 82 -3.97 -14.26 15.72
N LEU A 83 -2.71 -14.69 15.81
CA LEU A 83 -2.18 -15.83 15.05
C LEU A 83 -1.75 -16.99 15.95
N THR A 84 -2.30 -18.18 15.68
CA THR A 84 -1.88 -19.45 16.27
C THR A 84 -1.47 -20.45 15.19
N ILE A 85 -0.35 -21.14 15.39
CA ILE A 85 0.12 -22.20 14.49
C ILE A 85 0.00 -23.55 15.20
N TYR A 86 -0.60 -24.52 14.50
CA TYR A 86 -0.58 -25.94 14.85
C TYR A 86 0.29 -26.67 13.83
N TYR A 87 1.23 -27.49 14.27
CA TYR A 87 2.19 -28.13 13.35
C TYR A 87 2.63 -29.51 13.82
N GLU A 88 2.95 -30.37 12.86
CA GLU A 88 3.64 -31.64 13.13
C GLU A 88 5.07 -31.37 13.60
N LYS A 89 5.57 -32.13 14.58
CA LYS A 89 6.95 -31.94 15.10
C LYS A 89 8.03 -32.13 14.04
N SER A 90 7.75 -32.92 13.01
CA SER A 90 8.63 -33.12 11.85
C SER A 90 8.80 -31.87 10.99
N MET A 91 7.88 -30.90 11.10
CA MET A 91 7.93 -29.66 10.33
C MET A 91 8.76 -28.61 11.06
N ASN A 92 9.78 -28.08 10.37
CA ASN A 92 10.62 -27.02 10.89
C ASN A 92 9.97 -25.65 10.66
N LEU A 93 9.67 -24.93 11.75
CA LEU A 93 9.12 -23.58 11.69
C LEU A 93 10.18 -22.47 11.48
N ALA A 94 11.48 -22.79 11.57
CA ALA A 94 12.55 -21.79 11.43
C ALA A 94 12.54 -21.09 10.06
N ASP A 95 11.98 -21.75 9.05
CA ASP A 95 11.83 -21.19 7.70
C ASP A 95 10.74 -20.08 7.62
N LEU A 96 9.89 -19.95 8.64
CA LEU A 96 8.87 -18.89 8.72
C LEU A 96 9.39 -17.70 9.52
N LYS A 97 9.51 -16.54 8.87
CA LYS A 97 9.87 -15.26 9.53
C LYS A 97 8.67 -14.65 10.25
N LEU A 98 8.26 -15.27 11.34
CA LEU A 98 7.03 -14.90 12.07
C LEU A 98 7.10 -13.51 12.73
N ASN A 99 8.30 -12.98 12.97
CA ASN A 99 8.51 -11.65 13.54
C ASN A 99 7.99 -10.51 12.63
N THR A 100 7.92 -10.70 11.31
CA THR A 100 7.35 -9.71 10.39
C THR A 100 5.86 -9.47 10.66
N LEU A 101 5.17 -10.47 11.21
CA LEU A 101 3.73 -10.45 11.47
C LEU A 101 3.35 -9.63 12.70
N GLU A 102 4.29 -9.30 13.59
CA GLU A 102 4.04 -8.48 14.78
C GLU A 102 3.65 -7.04 14.41
N LYS A 103 4.05 -6.58 13.22
CA LYS A 103 3.72 -5.24 12.70
C LYS A 103 2.24 -5.09 12.31
N ILE A 104 1.53 -6.20 12.09
CA ILE A 104 0.15 -6.17 11.61
C ILE A 104 -0.80 -6.35 12.80
N LYS A 105 -1.70 -5.38 12.96
CA LYS A 105 -2.88 -5.53 13.83
C LYS A 105 -3.99 -6.21 13.03
N VAL A 106 -4.50 -7.33 13.52
CA VAL A 106 -5.62 -8.04 12.91
C VAL A 106 -6.70 -8.22 13.97
N ASN A 107 -7.94 -7.91 13.61
CA ASN A 107 -9.07 -8.02 14.54
C ASN A 107 -9.56 -9.46 14.68
N ASN A 108 -9.47 -10.23 13.59
CA ASN A 108 -9.96 -11.61 13.54
C ASN A 108 -8.84 -12.60 13.79
N LYS A 109 -9.13 -13.65 14.56
CA LYS A 109 -8.16 -14.74 14.77
C LYS A 109 -7.90 -15.51 13.48
N MET A 110 -6.66 -15.92 13.32
CA MET A 110 -6.17 -16.76 12.25
C MET A 110 -5.48 -17.99 12.86
N VAL A 111 -5.74 -19.14 12.25
CA VAL A 111 -5.04 -20.39 12.54
C VAL A 111 -4.35 -20.90 11.30
N ILE A 112 -3.09 -21.29 11.45
CA ILE A 112 -2.33 -22.02 10.45
C ILE A 112 -2.15 -23.45 10.96
N ILE A 113 -2.41 -24.43 10.10
CA ILE A 113 -2.19 -25.85 10.37
C ILE A 113 -1.16 -26.35 9.37
N LEU A 114 -0.04 -26.85 9.88
CA LEU A 114 1.03 -27.41 9.09
C LEU A 114 1.03 -28.93 9.29
N THR A 115 0.59 -29.66 8.26
CA THR A 115 0.42 -31.12 8.31
C THR A 115 0.59 -31.75 6.93
N HIS A 116 1.18 -32.95 6.88
CA HIS A 116 1.24 -33.74 5.65
C HIS A 116 -0.06 -34.52 5.40
N ASP A 117 -0.92 -34.62 6.41
CA ASP A 117 -2.11 -35.49 6.43
C ASP A 117 -3.37 -34.81 5.81
N TYR A 118 -3.24 -33.59 5.26
CA TYR A 118 -4.34 -32.88 4.62
C TYR A 118 -3.85 -32.00 3.45
N PRO A 119 -4.60 -31.92 2.33
CA PRO A 119 -4.25 -31.03 1.23
C PRO A 119 -4.28 -29.56 1.64
N GLN A 120 -3.57 -28.74 0.88
CA GLN A 120 -3.56 -27.30 1.11
C GLN A 120 -4.99 -26.75 1.11
N THR A 121 -5.30 -25.92 2.10
CA THR A 121 -6.57 -25.18 2.17
C THR A 121 -6.31 -23.72 2.49
N PHE A 122 -7.00 -22.85 1.77
CA PHE A 122 -6.96 -21.42 1.99
C PHE A 122 -8.36 -20.90 2.35
N SER A 123 -8.46 -20.24 3.49
CA SER A 123 -9.64 -19.47 3.90
C SER A 123 -9.21 -18.27 4.75
N PRO A 124 -10.07 -17.23 4.91
CA PRO A 124 -9.69 -16.01 5.60
C PRO A 124 -9.14 -16.23 7.03
N SER A 125 -9.68 -17.17 7.80
CA SER A 125 -9.26 -17.41 9.18
C SER A 125 -8.53 -18.74 9.39
N LEU A 126 -8.56 -19.67 8.44
CA LEU A 126 -7.91 -20.98 8.53
C LEU A 126 -7.07 -21.25 7.28
N LEU A 127 -5.77 -21.45 7.49
CA LEU A 127 -4.82 -21.89 6.46
C LEU A 127 -4.31 -23.28 6.82
N ILE A 128 -4.27 -24.19 5.84
CA ILE A 128 -3.65 -25.50 5.96
C ILE A 128 -2.61 -25.61 4.87
N GLU A 129 -1.37 -25.95 5.23
CA GLU A 129 -0.25 -26.09 4.30
C GLU A 129 0.54 -27.36 4.64
N ASN A 130 0.95 -28.09 3.61
CA ASN A 130 1.69 -29.35 3.75
C ASN A 130 3.19 -29.19 3.47
N ASN A 131 3.62 -28.01 3.00
CA ASN A 131 5.01 -27.69 2.79
C ASN A 131 5.36 -26.28 3.30
N VAL A 132 6.01 -26.20 4.47
CA VAL A 132 6.43 -24.94 5.10
C VAL A 132 7.42 -24.14 4.25
N LYS A 133 8.25 -24.82 3.44
CA LYS A 133 9.27 -24.22 2.58
C LYS A 133 8.71 -23.72 1.24
N LYS A 134 7.41 -23.84 1.02
CA LYS A 134 6.78 -23.40 -0.21
C LYS A 134 7.03 -21.93 -0.44
N LYS A 135 7.60 -21.62 -1.61
CA LYS A 135 7.86 -20.25 -2.03
C LYS A 135 6.58 -19.42 -1.99
N GLY A 136 6.64 -18.29 -1.28
CA GLY A 136 5.51 -17.36 -1.16
C GLY A 136 4.50 -17.71 -0.06
N PHE A 137 4.73 -18.75 0.76
CA PHE A 137 3.82 -19.07 1.86
C PHE A 137 3.75 -17.94 2.91
N GLU A 138 4.88 -17.37 3.30
CA GLU A 138 4.92 -16.18 4.17
C GLU A 138 4.14 -14.99 3.58
N GLU A 139 4.34 -14.73 2.29
CA GLU A 139 3.62 -13.69 1.55
C GLU A 139 2.09 -13.92 1.58
N GLN A 140 1.65 -15.17 1.46
CA GLN A 140 0.23 -15.52 1.56
C GLN A 140 -0.34 -15.26 2.96
N ILE A 141 0.40 -15.62 4.02
CA ILE A 141 -0.02 -15.34 5.41
C ILE A 141 -0.19 -13.83 5.61
N ILE A 142 0.79 -13.04 5.17
CA ILE A 142 0.79 -11.58 5.30
C ILE A 142 -0.38 -10.96 4.52
N LYS A 143 -0.58 -11.37 3.27
CA LYS A 143 -1.71 -10.87 2.46
C LYS A 143 -3.05 -11.22 3.07
N ASN A 144 -3.18 -12.42 3.64
CA ASN A 144 -4.40 -12.83 4.32
C ASN A 144 -4.65 -12.00 5.59
N ALA A 145 -3.61 -11.73 6.38
CA ALA A 145 -3.68 -10.84 7.54
C ALA A 145 -4.10 -9.42 7.14
N ILE A 146 -3.54 -8.90 6.05
CA ILE A 146 -3.89 -7.59 5.47
C ILE A 146 -5.36 -7.56 5.04
N ASN A 147 -5.86 -8.56 4.32
CA ASN A 147 -7.26 -8.63 3.90
C ASN A 147 -8.24 -8.77 5.08
N ASN A 148 -7.81 -9.39 6.17
CA ASN A 148 -8.61 -9.50 7.39
C ASN A 148 -8.67 -8.18 8.16
N HIS A 149 -7.77 -7.24 7.93
CA HIS A 149 -7.77 -5.95 8.63
C HIS A 149 -8.29 -4.82 7.73
N PHE A 150 -7.72 -4.66 6.54
CA PHE A 150 -8.05 -3.59 5.61
C PHE A 150 -9.11 -3.99 4.58
N ILE A 151 -9.94 -3.01 4.23
CA ILE A 151 -10.92 -3.09 3.14
C ILE A 151 -10.47 -2.11 2.06
N PHE A 152 -10.23 -2.64 0.86
CA PHE A 152 -9.82 -1.87 -0.30
C PHE A 152 -10.99 -1.69 -1.27
N PRO A 153 -11.09 -0.56 -1.98
CA PRO A 153 -11.92 -0.48 -3.18
C PRO A 153 -11.52 -1.56 -4.19
N LYS A 154 -12.49 -2.13 -4.92
CA LYS A 154 -12.26 -3.22 -5.89
C LYS A 154 -11.12 -2.92 -6.89
N GLU A 155 -11.08 -1.71 -7.42
CA GLU A 155 -10.07 -1.27 -8.38
C GLU A 155 -8.67 -1.06 -7.77
N GLU A 156 -8.59 -0.95 -6.44
CA GLU A 156 -7.37 -0.67 -5.69
C GLU A 156 -6.92 -1.88 -4.83
N GLU A 157 -7.56 -3.05 -4.98
CA GLU A 157 -7.21 -4.26 -4.20
C GLU A 157 -5.74 -4.67 -4.34
N TRP A 158 -5.09 -4.33 -5.46
CA TRP A 158 -3.68 -4.59 -5.70
C TRP A 158 -2.77 -3.83 -4.73
N MET A 159 -3.24 -2.77 -4.05
CA MET A 159 -2.48 -2.04 -3.03
C MET A 159 -2.09 -2.92 -1.84
N LYS A 160 -2.81 -4.03 -1.58
CA LYS A 160 -2.43 -5.02 -0.55
C LYS A 160 -1.02 -5.55 -0.75
N ASP A 161 -0.55 -5.63 -1.99
CA ASP A 161 0.81 -6.08 -2.32
C ASP A 161 1.87 -5.04 -1.93
N ILE A 162 1.53 -3.73 -1.97
CA ILE A 162 2.41 -2.67 -1.46
C ILE A 162 2.52 -2.80 0.06
N ILE A 163 1.39 -2.96 0.74
CA ILE A 163 1.38 -3.11 2.20
C ILE A 163 2.15 -4.37 2.61
N ALA A 164 1.97 -5.48 1.89
CA ALA A 164 2.74 -6.70 2.12
C ALA A 164 4.24 -6.48 1.89
N SER A 165 4.61 -5.71 0.85
CA SER A 165 6.01 -5.34 0.60
C SER A 165 6.62 -4.52 1.75
N ILE A 166 5.84 -3.62 2.35
CA ILE A 166 6.26 -2.84 3.54
C ILE A 166 6.49 -3.74 4.76
N VAL A 167 5.59 -4.71 5.00
CA VAL A 167 5.72 -5.64 6.13
C VAL A 167 6.99 -6.50 5.99
N ILE A 168 7.19 -7.08 4.81
CA ILE A 168 8.29 -7.99 4.49
C ILE A 168 9.62 -7.24 4.28
N ASP A 169 9.57 -5.92 4.07
CA ASP A 169 10.69 -5.09 3.66
C ASP A 169 11.33 -5.58 2.32
N LYS A 170 10.46 -5.98 1.38
CA LYS A 170 10.88 -6.49 0.06
C LYS A 170 9.82 -6.23 -1.00
N ALA A 171 10.23 -5.88 -2.21
CA ALA A 171 9.34 -5.72 -3.36
C ALA A 171 8.72 -7.08 -3.76
N ILE A 172 7.43 -7.27 -3.46
CA ILE A 172 6.67 -8.49 -3.76
C ILE A 172 5.34 -8.19 -4.47
N GLY A 173 4.62 -9.24 -4.89
CA GLY A 173 3.33 -9.10 -5.57
C GLY A 173 3.44 -8.62 -7.02
N THR A 174 2.44 -7.83 -7.44
CA THR A 174 2.32 -7.32 -8.83
C THR A 174 3.48 -6.43 -9.25
N LYS A 175 3.71 -6.31 -10.57
CA LYS A 175 4.73 -5.39 -11.13
C LYS A 175 4.54 -3.95 -10.64
N LYS A 176 3.28 -3.49 -10.57
CA LYS A 176 2.93 -2.15 -10.09
C LYS A 176 3.25 -1.96 -8.62
N ALA A 177 2.88 -2.92 -7.77
CA ALA A 177 3.20 -2.86 -6.35
C ALA A 177 4.71 -2.84 -6.08
N LYS A 178 5.49 -3.66 -6.81
CA LYS A 178 6.95 -3.67 -6.74
C LYS A 178 7.55 -2.32 -7.12
N PHE A 179 7.13 -1.77 -8.26
CA PHE A 179 7.56 -0.44 -8.70
C PHE A 179 7.29 0.61 -7.63
N MET A 180 6.06 0.65 -7.11
CA MET A 180 5.67 1.68 -6.15
C MET A 180 6.38 1.54 -4.81
N TYR A 181 6.57 0.31 -4.32
CA TYR A 181 7.36 0.07 -3.13
C TYR A 181 8.81 0.55 -3.30
N SER A 182 9.43 0.25 -4.44
CA SER A 182 10.79 0.68 -4.75
C SER A 182 10.93 2.20 -4.81
N GLU A 183 9.97 2.90 -5.42
CA GLU A 183 9.92 4.37 -5.43
C GLU A 183 9.84 4.97 -4.03
N LEU A 184 9.03 4.38 -3.13
CA LEU A 184 8.94 4.85 -1.75
C LEU A 184 10.25 4.63 -1.00
N ARG A 185 10.88 3.45 -1.16
CA ARG A 185 12.15 3.12 -0.48
C ARG A 185 13.33 3.93 -0.98
N SER A 186 13.34 4.36 -2.24
CA SER A 186 14.45 5.13 -2.81
C SER A 186 14.40 6.62 -2.48
N LYS A 187 13.19 7.17 -2.24
CA LYS A 187 12.99 8.61 -2.10
C LYS A 187 12.59 9.08 -0.71
N LEU A 188 12.03 8.22 0.13
CA LEU A 188 11.80 8.54 1.54
C LEU A 188 13.06 8.27 2.36
N SER A 189 13.35 9.13 3.34
CA SER A 189 14.34 8.80 4.37
C SER A 189 13.89 7.57 5.17
N LYS A 190 14.83 6.93 5.86
CA LYS A 190 14.53 5.76 6.70
C LYS A 190 13.47 6.10 7.76
N GLU A 191 13.59 7.27 8.38
CA GLU A 191 12.68 7.79 9.41
C GLU A 191 11.29 8.07 8.83
N GLN A 192 11.23 8.72 7.66
CA GLN A 192 9.98 9.00 6.95
C GLN A 192 9.26 7.70 6.55
N PHE A 193 10.00 6.71 6.04
CA PHE A 193 9.45 5.42 5.67
C PHE A 193 8.92 4.65 6.88
N ILE A 194 9.63 4.67 8.01
CA ILE A 194 9.18 4.06 9.27
C ILE A 194 7.92 4.76 9.79
N SER A 195 7.91 6.10 9.80
CA SER A 195 6.77 6.91 10.24
C SER A 195 5.52 6.63 9.39
N PHE A 196 5.67 6.61 8.07
CA PHE A 196 4.61 6.23 7.13
C PHE A 196 4.10 4.81 7.39
N SER A 197 5.00 3.84 7.50
CA SER A 197 4.64 2.43 7.74
C SER A 197 3.87 2.25 9.05
N ASN A 198 4.35 2.85 10.14
CA ASN A 198 3.67 2.81 11.44
C ASN A 198 2.30 3.47 11.38
N SER A 199 2.17 4.55 10.62
CA SER A 199 0.87 5.24 10.46
C SER A 199 -0.17 4.37 9.74
N ILE A 200 0.25 3.50 8.82
CA ILE A 200 -0.64 2.51 8.20
C ILE A 200 -1.13 1.51 9.24
N PHE A 201 -0.25 0.93 10.04
CA PHE A 201 -0.63 -0.15 10.97
C PHE A 201 -1.28 0.32 12.29
N ASN A 202 -1.27 1.63 12.55
CA ASN A 202 -1.87 2.24 13.73
C ASN A 202 -3.17 2.99 13.45
N MET A 203 -3.70 2.97 12.22
CA MET A 203 -4.99 3.61 11.95
C MET A 203 -6.16 2.72 12.38
N ASP A 204 -7.16 3.30 13.03
CA ASP A 204 -8.39 2.60 13.43
C ASP A 204 -9.32 2.35 12.22
N GLN A 205 -9.14 3.13 11.15
CA GLN A 205 -9.96 3.04 9.95
C GLN A 205 -9.57 1.83 9.09
N ARG A 206 -10.50 0.89 8.93
CA ARG A 206 -10.28 -0.31 8.09
C ARG A 206 -10.30 0.00 6.59
N LYS A 207 -11.03 1.03 6.16
CA LYS A 207 -11.10 1.41 4.75
C LYS A 207 -9.81 2.13 4.34
N LEU A 208 -9.05 1.51 3.45
CA LEU A 208 -7.79 2.05 2.95
C LEU A 208 -7.91 2.37 1.46
N THR A 209 -7.69 3.64 1.12
CA THR A 209 -7.75 4.17 -0.25
C THR A 209 -6.42 4.78 -0.66
N SER A 210 -6.21 4.91 -1.96
CA SER A 210 -5.08 5.61 -2.56
C SER A 210 -4.86 7.02 -1.97
N ASN A 211 -5.92 7.85 -1.91
CA ASN A 211 -5.87 9.18 -1.28
C ASN A 211 -5.45 9.13 0.19
N LYS A 212 -5.86 8.10 0.94
CA LYS A 212 -5.49 7.97 2.36
C LYS A 212 -3.99 7.69 2.50
N LEU A 213 -3.43 6.85 1.63
CA LEU A 213 -1.99 6.58 1.63
C LEU A 213 -1.18 7.83 1.29
N ASP A 214 -1.63 8.65 0.34
CA ASP A 214 -1.01 9.95 0.07
C ASP A 214 -1.03 10.86 1.30
N GLN A 215 -2.17 10.93 2.02
CA GLN A 215 -2.25 11.69 3.28
C GLN A 215 -1.31 11.18 4.37
N LEU A 216 -1.08 9.86 4.45
CA LEU A 216 -0.13 9.30 5.42
C LEU A 216 1.31 9.67 5.07
N ILE A 217 1.68 9.70 3.78
CA ILE A 217 2.98 10.22 3.35
C ILE A 217 3.13 11.70 3.69
N ILE A 218 2.08 12.50 3.43
CA ILE A 218 2.08 13.92 3.76
C ILE A 218 2.37 14.14 5.24
N LYS A 219 1.72 13.38 6.13
CA LYS A 219 1.97 13.46 7.58
C LYS A 219 3.39 13.04 7.94
N ALA A 220 3.94 12.02 7.28
CA ALA A 220 5.28 11.52 7.57
C ALA A 220 6.39 12.45 7.07
N THR A 221 6.13 13.25 6.03
CA THR A 221 7.16 14.05 5.34
C THR A 221 7.00 15.55 5.52
N GLY A 222 5.80 16.04 5.85
CA GLY A 222 5.43 17.45 5.78
C GLY A 222 5.26 17.98 4.35
N LEU A 223 5.45 17.13 3.33
CA LEU A 223 5.43 17.51 1.92
C LEU A 223 4.22 16.91 1.21
N GLY A 224 3.75 17.58 0.17
CA GLY A 224 2.65 17.12 -0.68
C GLY A 224 3.02 15.95 -1.55
N THR A 225 2.07 15.04 -1.79
CA THR A 225 2.17 14.01 -2.82
C THR A 225 0.78 13.60 -3.31
N ARG A 226 0.74 13.01 -4.50
CA ARG A 226 -0.44 12.37 -5.12
C ARG A 226 -0.10 11.00 -5.69
N PHE A 227 0.95 10.37 -5.17
CA PHE A 227 1.54 9.21 -5.79
C PHE A 227 0.62 7.99 -5.88
N PHE A 228 -0.07 7.67 -4.79
CA PHE A 228 -1.03 6.57 -4.79
C PHE A 228 -2.27 6.93 -5.60
N SER A 229 -2.80 8.14 -5.43
CA SER A 229 -4.00 8.57 -6.16
C SER A 229 -3.80 8.67 -7.67
N GLU A 230 -2.62 9.10 -8.13
CA GLU A 230 -2.27 9.11 -9.55
C GLU A 230 -1.96 7.72 -10.11
N ASN A 231 -1.57 6.77 -9.26
CA ASN A 231 -1.34 5.38 -9.64
C ASN A 231 -2.52 4.45 -9.33
N LYS A 232 -3.70 4.96 -8.93
CA LYS A 232 -4.83 4.15 -8.44
C LYS A 232 -5.28 3.04 -9.39
N HIS A 233 -5.29 3.31 -10.70
CA HIS A 233 -5.77 2.37 -11.70
C HIS A 233 -4.67 1.41 -12.12
N TYR A 234 -4.89 0.11 -11.98
CA TYR A 234 -3.87 -0.92 -12.23
C TYR A 234 -3.32 -0.90 -13.66
N SER A 235 -4.18 -0.68 -14.67
CA SER A 235 -3.82 -0.67 -16.09
C SER A 235 -3.14 0.61 -16.57
N ALA A 236 -3.23 1.70 -15.81
CA ALA A 236 -2.62 2.97 -16.19
C ALA A 236 -1.08 2.91 -16.05
N PRO A 237 -0.33 3.62 -16.92
CA PRO A 237 1.11 3.76 -16.79
C PRO A 237 1.52 4.20 -15.39
N ASN A 238 2.64 3.65 -14.92
CA ASN A 238 3.15 4.01 -13.61
C ASN A 238 3.72 5.44 -13.64
N LYS A 239 3.31 6.25 -12.66
CA LYS A 239 3.88 7.57 -12.43
C LYS A 239 4.89 7.51 -11.29
N SER A 240 6.01 8.19 -11.41
CA SER A 240 7.05 8.27 -10.40
C SER A 240 6.57 9.00 -9.14
N PHE A 241 7.13 8.61 -8.00
CA PHE A 241 6.87 9.25 -6.72
C PHE A 241 7.48 10.64 -6.68
N VAL A 242 6.66 11.63 -6.39
CA VAL A 242 7.04 13.04 -6.34
C VAL A 242 6.55 13.63 -5.03
N LEU A 243 7.47 14.32 -4.36
CA LEU A 243 7.16 15.19 -3.23
C LEU A 243 7.18 16.65 -3.72
N PHE A 244 6.26 17.44 -3.22
CA PHE A 244 6.15 18.85 -3.57
C PHE A 244 5.85 19.72 -2.36
N ASP A 245 6.25 20.98 -2.45
CA ASP A 245 5.94 22.00 -1.45
C ASP A 245 4.44 22.32 -1.48
N GLN A 246 3.83 22.36 -0.29
CA GLN A 246 2.40 22.64 -0.12
C GLN A 246 2.09 24.13 0.07
N ARG A 247 3.11 24.99 0.20
CA ARG A 247 2.92 26.44 0.32
C ARG A 247 2.08 26.96 -0.84
N ARG A 248 1.16 27.88 -0.54
CA ARG A 248 0.29 28.49 -1.55
C ARG A 248 1.12 29.31 -2.52
N ILE A 249 0.83 29.21 -3.81
CA ILE A 249 1.55 29.96 -4.83
C ILE A 249 0.65 31.05 -5.40
N PHE A 250 1.12 32.29 -5.32
CA PHE A 250 0.47 33.46 -5.87
C PHE A 250 1.23 33.94 -7.09
N VAL A 251 0.53 34.14 -8.20
CA VAL A 251 1.09 34.72 -9.42
C VAL A 251 0.34 36.02 -9.70
N ARG A 252 1.05 37.15 -9.73
CA ARG A 252 0.47 38.50 -9.86
C ARG A 252 -0.70 38.75 -8.91
N GLY A 253 -0.54 38.34 -7.64
CA GLY A 253 -1.53 38.51 -6.59
C GLY A 253 -2.69 37.50 -6.57
N LYS A 254 -2.78 36.59 -7.56
CA LYS A 254 -3.82 35.55 -7.61
C LYS A 254 -3.28 34.19 -7.18
N GLU A 255 -3.99 33.51 -6.26
CA GLU A 255 -3.65 32.14 -5.85
C GLU A 255 -3.89 31.16 -7.01
N ILE A 256 -2.89 30.31 -7.29
CA ILE A 256 -2.97 29.27 -8.30
C ILE A 256 -2.90 27.90 -7.63
N LYS A 257 -4.06 27.34 -7.28
CA LYS A 257 -4.19 26.10 -6.49
C LYS A 257 -3.50 24.86 -7.09
N LYS A 258 -3.27 24.84 -8.40
CA LYS A 258 -2.63 23.71 -9.09
C LYS A 258 -1.10 23.77 -9.09
N LEU A 259 -0.53 24.94 -8.79
CA LEU A 259 0.93 25.10 -8.77
C LEU A 259 1.48 24.57 -7.43
N HIS A 260 2.47 23.70 -7.55
CA HIS A 260 3.25 23.19 -6.43
C HIS A 260 4.73 23.22 -6.82
N VAL A 261 5.62 23.48 -5.85
CA VAL A 261 7.06 23.45 -6.11
C VAL A 261 7.54 22.02 -6.07
N HIS A 262 8.13 21.57 -7.17
CA HIS A 262 8.89 20.33 -7.21
C HIS A 262 10.34 20.61 -6.81
N ARG A 263 10.88 19.88 -5.82
CA ARG A 263 12.27 20.03 -5.40
C ARG A 263 13.11 18.87 -5.91
N SER A 264 14.15 19.19 -6.68
CA SER A 264 15.07 18.19 -7.23
C SER A 264 16.50 18.73 -7.27
N ASN A 265 17.47 17.95 -6.82
CA ASN A 265 18.90 18.31 -6.81
C ASN A 265 19.18 19.70 -6.21
N GLY A 266 18.52 20.03 -5.08
CA GLY A 266 18.68 21.32 -4.41
C GLY A 266 18.02 22.52 -5.10
N LYS A 267 17.34 22.31 -6.24
CA LYS A 267 16.64 23.35 -7.00
C LYS A 267 15.13 23.22 -6.86
N ASN A 268 14.45 24.36 -7.03
CA ASN A 268 13.00 24.48 -6.99
C ASN A 268 12.46 24.67 -8.41
N PHE A 269 11.46 23.87 -8.77
CA PHE A 269 10.88 23.86 -10.10
C PHE A 269 9.36 24.05 -10.04
N LEU A 270 8.80 24.74 -11.03
CA LEU A 270 7.36 24.99 -11.17
C LEU A 270 6.82 24.37 -12.46
N PRO A 271 5.58 23.83 -12.46
CA PRO A 271 4.92 23.35 -13.68
C PRO A 271 4.90 24.46 -14.74
N PHE A 272 5.66 24.28 -15.82
CA PHE A 272 6.00 25.35 -16.75
C PHE A 272 4.77 25.91 -17.47
N ASN A 273 3.91 25.01 -17.97
CA ASN A 273 2.72 25.41 -18.70
C ASN A 273 1.76 26.22 -17.82
N ASP A 274 1.59 25.83 -16.56
CA ASP A 274 0.68 26.50 -15.63
C ASP A 274 1.23 27.87 -15.19
N ILE A 275 2.54 27.98 -14.94
CA ILE A 275 3.15 29.27 -14.58
C ILE A 275 3.17 30.23 -15.78
N ALA A 276 3.49 29.76 -16.99
CA ALA A 276 3.48 30.60 -18.18
C ALA A 276 2.08 31.17 -18.48
N LYS A 277 1.03 30.33 -18.40
CA LYS A 277 -0.37 30.79 -18.49
C LYS A 277 -0.72 31.80 -17.42
N SER A 278 -0.29 31.56 -16.18
CA SER A 278 -0.56 32.46 -15.05
C SER A 278 0.16 33.81 -15.19
N LEU A 279 1.29 33.85 -15.91
CA LEU A 279 2.00 35.08 -16.30
C LEU A 279 1.38 35.80 -17.52
N GLY A 280 0.32 35.24 -18.10
CA GLY A 280 -0.43 35.84 -19.21
C GLY A 280 0.04 35.42 -20.60
N TYR A 281 0.83 34.35 -20.72
CA TYR A 281 1.22 33.80 -22.01
C TYR A 281 0.19 32.80 -22.54
N LYS A 282 -0.09 32.87 -23.84
CA LYS A 282 -0.67 31.74 -24.58
C LYS A 282 0.44 30.70 -24.75
N VAL A 283 0.14 29.45 -24.42
CA VAL A 283 1.09 28.32 -24.48
C VAL A 283 0.66 27.39 -25.60
N GLU A 284 1.53 27.19 -26.59
CA GLU A 284 1.33 26.30 -27.73
C GLU A 284 2.44 25.25 -27.72
N LEU A 285 2.06 23.97 -27.58
CA LEU A 285 3.01 22.85 -27.66
C LEU A 285 3.19 22.46 -29.12
N GLU A 286 4.44 22.28 -29.53
CA GLU A 286 4.82 21.97 -30.90
C GLU A 286 5.69 20.70 -30.93
N ASN A 287 5.90 20.14 -32.13
CA ASN A 287 6.82 19.03 -32.36
C ASN A 287 6.64 17.85 -31.39
N ARG A 288 5.39 17.36 -31.22
CA ARG A 288 5.07 16.27 -30.28
C ARG A 288 5.52 16.57 -28.83
N ASN A 289 5.37 17.83 -28.41
CA ASN A 289 5.76 18.36 -27.10
C ASN A 289 7.29 18.43 -26.89
N GLN A 290 8.09 18.51 -27.96
CA GLN A 290 9.53 18.76 -27.87
C GLN A 290 9.87 20.25 -27.84
N SER A 291 8.94 21.12 -28.26
CA SER A 291 9.08 22.56 -28.13
C SER A 291 7.79 23.20 -27.63
N VAL A 292 7.93 24.41 -27.10
CA VAL A 292 6.81 25.20 -26.61
C VAL A 292 6.98 26.65 -27.04
N ARG A 293 5.94 27.16 -27.67
CA ARG A 293 5.83 28.55 -28.06
C ARG A 293 4.98 29.31 -27.05
N LEU A 294 5.52 30.41 -26.53
CA LEU A 294 4.84 31.33 -25.64
C LEU A 294 4.59 32.65 -26.35
N ILE A 295 3.34 33.12 -26.29
CA ILE A 295 2.92 34.36 -26.97
C ILE A 295 2.26 35.28 -25.96
N ASN A 296 2.78 36.50 -25.80
CA ASN A 296 2.17 37.56 -25.00
C ASN A 296 2.47 38.94 -25.60
N LYS A 297 1.47 39.56 -26.24
CA LYS A 297 1.56 40.89 -26.87
C LYS A 297 2.82 41.05 -27.73
N ASN A 298 3.89 41.59 -27.15
CA ASN A 298 5.14 41.92 -27.83
C ASN A 298 6.25 40.87 -27.62
N ASN A 299 5.99 39.84 -26.81
CA ASN A 299 6.97 38.85 -26.40
C ASN A 299 6.60 37.48 -26.95
N HIS A 300 7.49 36.92 -27.76
CA HIS A 300 7.40 35.59 -28.34
C HIS A 300 8.61 34.79 -27.89
N PHE A 301 8.38 33.69 -27.17
CA PHE A 301 9.43 32.74 -26.84
C PHE A 301 9.16 31.43 -27.57
N THR A 302 10.23 30.78 -28.04
CA THR A 302 10.20 29.36 -28.42
C THR A 302 11.27 28.65 -27.63
N PHE A 303 10.86 27.76 -26.73
CA PHE A 303 11.78 26.92 -25.98
C PHE A 303 11.82 25.52 -26.59
N TYR A 304 13.02 24.98 -26.77
CA TYR A 304 13.26 23.62 -27.24
C TYR A 304 13.62 22.75 -26.02
N PHE A 305 12.70 21.88 -25.61
CA PHE A 305 12.88 21.07 -24.41
C PHE A 305 14.04 20.09 -24.60
N GLY A 306 14.98 20.08 -23.65
CA GLY A 306 16.18 19.26 -23.74
C GLY A 306 17.40 20.03 -24.24
N GLU A 307 17.19 21.18 -24.89
CA GLU A 307 18.27 21.99 -25.45
C GLU A 307 18.64 23.14 -24.51
N LYS A 308 19.82 23.72 -24.77
CA LYS A 308 20.33 24.90 -24.08
C LYS A 308 20.19 26.16 -24.94
N ILE A 309 19.13 26.23 -25.71
CA ILE A 309 18.82 27.37 -26.58
C ILE A 309 17.34 27.71 -26.50
N PHE A 310 17.01 28.95 -26.83
CA PHE A 310 15.64 29.39 -27.04
C PHE A 310 15.62 30.55 -28.03
N ASP A 311 14.48 30.75 -28.69
CA ASP A 311 14.27 31.92 -29.53
C ASP A 311 13.43 32.95 -28.76
N TYR A 312 13.82 34.22 -28.83
CA TYR A 312 13.06 35.34 -28.28
C TYR A 312 12.87 36.40 -29.36
N ASN A 313 11.62 36.68 -29.70
CA ASN A 313 11.24 37.63 -30.76
C ASN A 313 11.96 37.41 -32.11
N GLY A 314 12.26 36.15 -32.44
CA GLY A 314 12.90 35.75 -33.70
C GLY A 314 14.43 35.63 -33.63
N GLU A 315 15.05 36.03 -32.52
CA GLU A 315 16.49 35.88 -32.30
C GLU A 315 16.80 34.69 -31.41
N LYS A 316 17.90 33.98 -31.71
CA LYS A 316 18.32 32.79 -30.98
C LYS A 316 19.31 33.11 -29.86
N TYR A 317 19.04 32.60 -28.67
CA TYR A 317 19.83 32.82 -27.47
C TYR A 317 20.31 31.48 -26.87
N GLY A 318 21.52 31.50 -26.30
CA GLY A 318 22.10 30.37 -25.59
C GLY A 318 21.84 30.43 -24.07
N LEU A 319 21.72 29.26 -23.45
CA LEU A 319 21.53 29.09 -22.01
C LEU A 319 22.72 28.34 -21.40
N LEU A 320 23.14 28.74 -20.20
CA LEU A 320 24.24 28.05 -19.50
C LEU A 320 23.88 26.62 -19.10
N SER A 321 22.59 26.37 -18.84
CA SER A 321 22.04 25.07 -18.47
C SER A 321 20.62 24.93 -19.00
N ASN A 322 20.13 23.69 -19.11
CA ASN A 322 18.75 23.46 -19.47
C ASN A 322 17.85 23.93 -18.31
N PRO A 323 16.90 24.84 -18.57
CA PRO A 323 16.04 25.40 -17.53
C PRO A 323 14.89 24.46 -17.16
N PHE A 324 14.68 23.40 -17.94
CA PHE A 324 13.58 22.47 -17.78
C PHE A 324 14.01 21.11 -17.28
N ILE A 325 13.12 20.49 -16.52
CA ILE A 325 13.12 19.05 -16.23
C ILE A 325 11.77 18.46 -16.62
N GLN A 326 11.74 17.16 -16.91
CA GLN A 326 10.50 16.44 -17.14
C GLN A 326 10.21 15.50 -15.97
N VAL A 327 9.00 15.59 -15.42
CA VAL A 327 8.54 14.73 -14.31
C VAL A 327 7.14 14.23 -14.67
N ASN A 328 6.96 12.91 -14.72
CA ASN A 328 5.67 12.27 -15.07
C ASN A 328 5.06 12.77 -16.39
N GLY A 329 5.90 13.12 -17.38
CA GLY A 329 5.47 13.64 -18.68
C GLY A 329 5.21 15.15 -18.72
N GLU A 330 5.27 15.84 -17.57
CA GLU A 330 5.08 17.29 -17.47
C GLU A 330 6.42 18.02 -17.36
N TYR A 331 6.53 19.18 -18.02
CA TYR A 331 7.72 20.02 -17.94
C TYR A 331 7.64 21.00 -16.78
N TYR A 332 8.73 21.11 -16.04
CA TYR A 332 8.89 22.07 -14.97
C TYR A 332 10.08 22.98 -15.25
N ILE A 333 9.97 24.25 -14.91
CA ILE A 333 11.04 25.25 -15.06
C ILE A 333 11.71 25.55 -13.72
N ASP A 334 13.04 25.63 -13.71
CA ASP A 334 13.83 26.09 -12.56
C ASP A 334 13.42 27.53 -12.21
N MET A 335 13.07 27.78 -10.95
CA MET A 335 12.63 29.10 -10.48
C MET A 335 13.66 30.21 -10.77
N LYS A 336 14.97 29.92 -10.77
CA LYS A 336 16.00 30.92 -11.12
C LYS A 336 15.90 31.31 -12.59
N TRP A 337 15.71 30.31 -13.47
CA TRP A 337 15.51 30.56 -14.89
C TRP A 337 14.18 31.27 -15.16
N LEU A 338 13.12 30.96 -14.41
CA LEU A 338 11.86 31.69 -14.50
C LEU A 338 12.07 33.20 -14.20
N GLN A 339 12.80 33.52 -13.13
CA GLN A 339 13.10 34.93 -12.79
C GLN A 339 13.91 35.63 -13.88
N GLN A 340 14.92 34.95 -14.43
CA GLN A 340 15.79 35.52 -15.45
C GLN A 340 15.09 35.72 -16.81
N LEU A 341 14.34 34.72 -17.28
CA LEU A 341 13.73 34.71 -18.61
C LEU A 341 12.46 35.57 -18.68
N PHE A 342 11.69 35.64 -17.59
CA PHE A 342 10.40 36.34 -17.55
C PHE A 342 10.45 37.63 -16.75
N HIS A 343 11.62 38.01 -16.22
CA HIS A 343 11.83 39.19 -15.39
C HIS A 343 10.86 39.30 -14.21
N VAL A 344 10.50 38.16 -13.63
CA VAL A 344 9.61 38.09 -12.45
C VAL A 344 10.41 38.09 -11.16
N LYS A 345 9.83 38.62 -10.09
CA LYS A 345 10.38 38.52 -8.73
C LYS A 345 9.70 37.38 -7.98
N VAL A 346 10.47 36.60 -7.22
CA VAL A 346 9.96 35.51 -6.38
C VAL A 346 10.25 35.85 -4.92
N ASP A 347 9.19 36.09 -4.16
CA ASP A 347 9.23 36.32 -2.71
C ASP A 347 8.72 35.08 -1.99
N GLU A 348 9.53 34.50 -1.11
CA GLU A 348 9.17 33.31 -0.33
C GLU A 348 9.02 33.62 1.16
N ASN A 349 7.99 33.06 1.79
CA ASN A 349 7.90 32.96 3.24
C ASN A 349 7.45 31.55 3.65
N GLU A 350 7.25 31.34 4.95
CA GLU A 350 6.86 30.02 5.49
C GLU A 350 5.51 29.50 5.00
N LYS A 351 4.60 30.39 4.57
CA LYS A 351 3.21 30.03 4.21
C LYS A 351 2.94 30.07 2.71
N GLN A 352 3.67 30.90 1.97
CA GLN A 352 3.39 31.15 0.56
C GLN A 352 4.63 31.55 -0.24
N ILE A 353 4.50 31.38 -1.56
CA ILE A 353 5.45 31.84 -2.56
C ILE A 353 4.71 32.82 -3.47
N SER A 354 5.25 34.03 -3.63
CA SER A 354 4.65 35.08 -4.45
C SER A 354 5.53 35.37 -5.65
N ILE A 355 4.95 35.31 -6.84
CA ILE A 355 5.61 35.55 -8.13
C ILE A 355 5.00 36.82 -8.72
N ARG A 356 5.80 37.87 -8.90
CA ARG A 356 5.35 39.20 -9.30
C ARG A 356 5.97 39.64 -10.61
#